data_AF-A0A6F8UWX3-F1
#
_entry.id   AF-A0A6F8UWX3-F1
#
_cell.length_a   1.000
_cell.length_b   1.000
_cell.length_c   1.000
_cell.angle_alpha   90.00
_cell.angle_beta   90.00
_cell.angle_gamma   90.00
#
_symmetry.space_group_name_H-M   'P 1'
#
loop_
_entity.id
_entity.type
_entity.pdbx_description
1 polymer ?
#
loop_
_entity_poly.entity_id
_entity_poly.type
_entity_poly.pdbx_seq_one_letter_code
_entity_poly.pdbx_strand_id
1 'polypeptide(L)'
;MSKMDIPNDCLPMFSLYRFAFDLIELVTSDALAAGMERRQLVKREAATLIERCGSGAFDIAQNVVQLARRRDDADATKLWLDVAREIARRDAKSRR
;
A
#
# COMPACT_ATOMS: atom_id res chain seq x y z
N MET A 1 13.83 15.41 -38.75
CA MET A 1 14.07 15.99 -37.42
C MET A 1 13.27 15.17 -36.40
N SER A 2 13.88 14.97 -35.23
CA SER A 2 13.84 13.78 -34.38
C SER A 2 12.48 13.20 -33.99
N LYS A 3 12.33 11.88 -34.21
CA LYS A 3 11.55 11.01 -33.32
C LYS A 3 12.21 11.11 -31.94
N MET A 4 11.53 11.74 -30.99
CA MET A 4 11.87 11.59 -29.58
C MET A 4 11.40 10.21 -29.16
N ASP A 5 12.29 9.23 -29.28
CA ASP A 5 12.18 7.95 -28.59
C ASP A 5 12.28 8.25 -27.08
N ILE A 6 11.13 8.35 -26.43
CA ILE A 6 11.03 8.31 -24.98
C ILE A 6 11.36 6.86 -24.59
N PRO A 7 12.45 6.60 -23.86
CA PRO A 7 12.81 5.24 -23.47
C PRO A 7 11.71 4.65 -22.59
N ASN A 8 11.20 3.50 -23.02
CA ASN A 8 10.07 2.76 -22.44
C ASN A 8 10.40 2.06 -21.10
N ASP A 9 11.45 2.52 -20.40
CA ASP A 9 12.02 1.87 -19.21
C ASP A 9 11.64 2.60 -17.90
N CYS A 10 10.84 3.66 -17.97
CA CYS A 10 10.33 4.37 -16.77
C CYS A 10 8.93 3.92 -16.31
N LEU A 11 8.36 2.86 -16.90
CA LEU A 11 6.97 2.46 -16.66
C LEU A 11 6.66 1.46 -15.52
N PRO A 12 7.59 0.93 -14.68
CA PRO A 12 7.15 0.14 -13.52
C PRO A 12 6.68 1.03 -12.36
N MET A 13 7.13 2.29 -12.29
CA MET A 13 6.80 3.18 -11.16
C MET A 13 5.34 3.66 -11.22
N PHE A 14 4.80 3.99 -12.40
CA PHE A 14 3.42 4.50 -12.52
C PHE A 14 2.33 3.44 -12.27
N SER A 15 2.60 2.16 -12.55
CA SER A 15 1.62 1.09 -12.34
C SER A 15 1.41 0.78 -10.85
N LEU A 16 2.48 0.81 -10.05
CA LEU A 16 2.38 0.63 -8.59
C LEU A 16 1.70 1.82 -7.92
N TYR A 17 1.92 3.04 -8.42
CA TYR A 17 1.26 4.25 -7.89
C TYR A 17 -0.24 4.27 -8.17
N ARG A 18 -0.70 3.78 -9.32
CA ARG A 18 -2.14 3.67 -9.63
C ARG A 18 -2.82 2.58 -8.81
N PHE A 19 -2.17 1.42 -8.65
CA PHE A 19 -2.62 0.38 -7.73
C PHE A 19 -2.68 0.85 -6.27
N ALA A 20 -1.69 1.62 -5.82
CA ALA A 20 -1.66 2.21 -4.49
C ALA A 20 -2.79 3.24 -4.29
N PHE A 21 -3.10 4.03 -5.34
CA PHE A 21 -4.20 5.01 -5.31
C PHE A 21 -5.56 4.33 -5.18
N ASP A 22 -5.81 3.28 -5.97
CA ASP A 22 -7.04 2.48 -5.90
C ASP A 22 -7.18 1.77 -4.54
N LEU A 23 -6.07 1.31 -3.95
CA LEU A 23 -6.06 0.68 -2.62
C LEU A 23 -6.41 1.65 -1.49
N ILE A 24 -5.95 2.91 -1.55
CA ILE A 24 -6.29 3.90 -0.51
C ILE A 24 -7.79 4.13 -0.47
N GLU A 25 -8.41 4.46 -1.61
CA GLU A 25 -9.82 4.87 -1.64
C GLU A 25 -10.79 3.73 -1.34
N LEU A 26 -10.44 2.50 -1.72
CA LEU A 26 -11.25 1.32 -1.43
C LEU A 26 -11.25 0.96 0.07
N VAL A 27 -10.07 1.01 0.70
CA VAL A 27 -9.87 0.48 2.07
C VAL A 27 -10.38 1.44 3.14
N THR A 28 -10.19 2.75 2.99
CA THR A 28 -10.72 3.72 3.96
C THR A 28 -12.24 3.74 3.98
N SER A 29 -12.88 3.56 2.82
CA SER A 29 -14.34 3.61 2.68
C SER A 29 -15.04 2.39 3.28
N ASP A 30 -14.54 1.17 3.01
CA ASP A 30 -15.15 -0.07 3.50
C ASP A 30 -14.96 -0.25 5.03
N ALA A 31 -13.81 0.17 5.56
CA ALA A 31 -13.50 -0.02 6.96
C ALA A 31 -14.25 0.94 7.90
N LEU A 32 -14.45 2.19 7.48
CA LEU A 32 -15.27 3.16 8.21
C LEU A 32 -16.75 2.77 8.15
N ALA A 33 -17.22 2.22 7.03
CA ALA A 33 -18.59 1.74 6.88
C ALA A 33 -18.90 0.51 7.74
N ALA A 34 -17.91 -0.38 7.96
CA ALA A 34 -18.09 -1.63 8.70
C ALA A 34 -17.89 -1.51 10.22
N GLY A 35 -17.51 -0.34 10.76
CA GLY A 35 -17.26 -0.15 12.20
C GLY A 35 -16.13 -1.05 12.76
N MET A 36 -15.21 -1.51 11.90
CA MET A 36 -14.14 -2.41 12.31
C MET A 36 -13.14 -1.70 13.24
N GLU A 37 -12.74 -2.38 14.32
CA GLU A 37 -11.61 -1.92 15.12
C GLU A 37 -10.36 -1.81 14.24
N ARG A 38 -9.67 -0.68 14.32
CA ARG A 38 -8.44 -0.36 13.58
C ARG A 38 -7.44 -1.51 13.53
N ARG A 39 -7.30 -2.29 14.62
CA ARG A 39 -6.38 -3.42 14.69
C ARG A 39 -6.79 -4.59 13.79
N GLN A 40 -8.09 -4.87 13.66
CA GLN A 40 -8.59 -5.91 12.76
C GLN A 40 -8.42 -5.49 11.31
N LEU A 41 -8.71 -4.22 11.02
CA LEU A 41 -8.46 -3.64 9.70
C LEU A 41 -7.00 -3.80 9.28
N VAL A 42 -6.06 -3.36 10.13
CA VAL A 42 -4.61 -3.50 9.87
C VAL A 42 -4.22 -4.94 9.55
N LYS A 43 -4.75 -5.91 10.30
CA LYS A 43 -4.44 -7.33 10.09
C LYS A 43 -5.02 -7.88 8.79
N ARG A 44 -6.22 -7.46 8.41
CA ARG A 44 -6.90 -7.86 7.17
C ARG A 44 -6.15 -7.30 5.97
N GLU A 45 -5.88 -6.00 5.98
CA GLU A 45 -5.16 -5.33 4.88
C GLU A 45 -3.75 -5.88 4.70
N ALA A 46 -3.02 -6.10 5.79
CA ALA A 46 -1.71 -6.74 5.72
C ALA A 46 -1.78 -8.15 5.12
N ALA A 47 -2.80 -8.95 5.47
CA ALA A 47 -3.00 -10.28 4.89
C ALA A 47 -3.29 -10.18 3.39
N THR A 48 -4.24 -9.33 3.00
CA THR A 48 -4.64 -9.14 1.60
C THR A 48 -3.48 -8.65 0.73
N LEU A 49 -2.64 -7.75 1.24
CA LEU A 49 -1.45 -7.30 0.53
C LEU A 49 -0.40 -8.40 0.37
N ILE A 50 -0.16 -9.20 1.40
CA ILE A 50 0.75 -10.36 1.31
C ILE A 50 0.20 -11.38 0.31
N GLU A 51 -1.10 -11.68 0.33
CA GLU A 51 -1.74 -12.62 -0.60
C GLU A 51 -1.66 -12.15 -2.06
N ARG A 52 -1.86 -10.85 -2.32
CA ARG A 52 -1.87 -10.30 -3.67
C ARG A 52 -0.48 -9.98 -4.23
N CYS A 53 0.45 -9.57 -3.38
CA CYS A 53 1.72 -8.99 -3.81
C CYS A 53 2.95 -9.76 -3.29
N GLY A 54 2.75 -10.77 -2.44
CA GLY A 54 3.82 -11.60 -1.90
C GLY A 54 4.91 -10.76 -1.22
N SER A 55 6.16 -10.99 -1.62
CA SER A 55 7.34 -10.29 -1.08
C SER A 55 7.34 -8.77 -1.33
N GLY A 56 6.57 -8.26 -2.30
CA GLY A 56 6.46 -6.83 -2.58
C GLY A 56 5.44 -6.08 -1.71
N ALA A 57 4.72 -6.78 -0.83
CA ALA A 57 3.64 -6.20 -0.03
C ALA A 57 4.11 -5.05 0.89
N PHE A 58 5.31 -5.17 1.45
CA PHE A 58 5.87 -4.12 2.32
C PHE A 58 6.17 -2.84 1.54
N ASP A 59 6.80 -2.95 0.38
CA ASP A 59 7.15 -1.80 -0.46
C ASP A 59 5.91 -1.08 -0.96
N ILE A 60 4.86 -1.83 -1.29
CA ILE A 60 3.56 -1.27 -1.67
C ILE A 60 2.94 -0.51 -0.51
N ALA A 61 2.92 -1.07 0.70
CA ALA A 61 2.41 -0.37 1.87
C ALA A 61 3.19 0.92 2.17
N GLN A 62 4.52 0.93 1.98
CA GLN A 62 5.34 2.15 2.10
C GLN A 62 5.00 3.19 1.03
N ASN A 63 4.81 2.78 -0.23
CA ASN A 63 4.40 3.69 -1.30
C ASN A 63 3.04 4.33 -1.00
N VAL A 64 2.11 3.55 -0.46
CA VAL A 64 0.80 4.04 -0.03
C VAL A 64 0.92 5.07 1.11
N VAL A 65 1.80 4.84 2.09
CA VAL A 65 2.12 5.83 3.14
C VAL A 65 2.64 7.14 2.53
N GLN A 66 3.56 7.07 1.57
CA GLN A 66 4.10 8.28 0.94
C GLN A 66 3.03 9.04 0.16
N LEU A 67 2.12 8.32 -0.50
CA LEU A 67 1.00 8.92 -1.22
C LEU A 67 0.01 9.60 -0.26
N ALA A 68 -0.34 8.96 0.86
CA ALA A 68 -1.20 9.54 1.88
C ALA A 68 -0.60 10.82 2.48
N ARG A 69 0.72 10.83 2.75
CA ARG A 69 1.44 12.04 3.19
C ARG A 69 1.38 13.17 2.18
N ARG A 70 1.55 12.86 0.89
CA ARG A 70 1.43 13.87 -0.18
C ARG A 70 0.02 14.45 -0.30
N ARG A 71 -1.01 13.70 0.07
CA ARG A 71 -2.41 14.14 0.13
C ARG A 71 -2.78 14.81 1.47
N ASP A 72 -1.83 14.95 2.39
CA ASP A 72 -2.03 15.44 3.76
C ASP A 72 -3.07 14.64 4.56
N ASP A 73 -3.25 13.35 4.22
CA ASP A 73 -4.16 12.45 4.92
C ASP A 73 -3.42 11.76 6.07
N ALA A 74 -3.50 12.37 7.26
CA ALA A 74 -2.84 11.88 8.46
C ALA A 74 -3.41 10.53 8.95
N ASP A 75 -4.71 10.31 8.77
CA ASP A 75 -5.38 9.09 9.23
C ASP A 75 -5.00 7.89 8.37
N ALA A 76 -5.05 8.06 7.04
CA ALA A 76 -4.58 7.06 6.10
C ALA A 76 -3.08 6.80 6.28
N THR A 77 -2.26 7.85 6.44
CA THR A 77 -0.83 7.70 6.70
C THR A 77 -0.58 6.81 7.91
N LYS A 78 -1.28 7.06 9.02
CA LYS A 78 -1.11 6.28 10.24
C LYS A 78 -1.59 4.84 10.05
N LEU A 79 -2.71 4.63 9.36
CA LEU A 79 -3.25 3.29 9.09
C LEU A 79 -2.27 2.46 8.27
N TRP A 80 -1.78 3.02 7.16
CA TRP A 80 -0.87 2.33 6.25
C TRP A 80 0.52 2.09 6.86
N LEU A 81 0.96 2.95 7.78
CA LEU A 81 2.15 2.69 8.61
C LEU A 81 1.94 1.48 9.54
N ASP A 82 0.76 1.35 10.15
CA ASP A 82 0.43 0.20 10.99
C ASP A 82 0.36 -1.10 10.15
N VAL A 83 -0.18 -1.03 8.93
CA VAL A 83 -0.18 -2.15 7.95
C VAL A 83 1.23 -2.56 7.57
N ALA A 84 2.10 -1.61 7.19
CA ALA A 84 3.49 -1.92 6.85
C ALA A 84 4.25 -2.59 8.00
N ARG A 85 4.01 -2.15 9.24
CA ARG A 85 4.58 -2.77 10.45
C ARG A 85 4.08 -4.19 10.66
N GLU A 86 2.79 -4.44 10.44
CA GLU A 86 2.21 -5.78 10.56
C GLU A 86 2.78 -6.74 9.52
N ILE A 87 2.96 -6.28 8.27
CA ILE A 87 3.61 -7.07 7.20
C ILE A 87 5.04 -7.42 7.62
N ALA A 88 5.84 -6.44 8.04
CA ALA A 88 7.22 -6.66 8.47
C ALA A 88 7.32 -7.66 9.65
N ARG A 89 6.37 -7.62 10.59
CA ARG A 89 6.30 -8.59 11.70
C ARG A 89 6.02 -10.01 11.20
N ARG A 90 5.12 -10.17 10.23
CA ARG A 90 4.79 -11.49 9.67
C ARG A 90 5.95 -12.06 8.87
N ASP A 91 6.63 -11.24 8.08
CA ASP A 91 7.84 -11.64 7.35
C ASP A 91 8.99 -12.02 8.29
N ALA A 92 9.15 -11.33 9.41
CA ALA A 92 10.13 -11.71 10.43
C ALA A 92 9.78 -13.04 11.10
N LYS A 93 8.49 -13.34 11.30
CA LYS A 93 8.02 -14.61 11.85
C LYS A 93 8.18 -15.77 10.85
N SER A 94 7.94 -15.53 9.56
CA SER A 94 8.07 -16.55 8.51
C SER A 94 9.53 -16.96 8.24
N ARG A 95 10.50 -16.14 8.64
CA ARG A 95 11.94 -16.39 8.46
C ARG A 95 12.60 -17.10 9.65
N ARG A 96 11.87 -17.38 10.73
CA ARG A 96 12.34 -18.15 11.88
C ARG A 96 11.85 -19.58 11.78
#